data_AF-A0A9X0C029-F1
#
_entry.id   AF-A0A9X0C029-F1
#
_cell.length_a   1.000
_cell.length_b   1.000
_cell.length_c   1.000
_cell.angle_alpha   90.00
_cell.angle_beta   90.00
_cell.angle_gamma   90.00
#
_symmetry.space_group_name_H-M   'P 1'
#
loop_
_entity.id
_entity.type
_entity.pdbx_description
1 polymer ?
#
loop_
_entity_poly.entity_id
_entity_poly.type
_entity_poly.pdbx_seq_one_letter_code
_entity_poly.pdbx_strand_id
1 'polypeptide(L)'
;MADTKSKAPVSTQTNARGIPVAPFVDNVSDYVSSREDVEPTLRSFQEMISKYQFMEVNTQRRGQGLREKIPDIQKTLEMVRFLKMRKQSSSDADLETNFELNDTLYARASVSTADMEEVYLWLGANVMLAYPLDEAETMLSEKLEAAESSLFNCEEDLEFLREQITTLEVATARVYNWDVVQRRKDKAEGKDTK
;
A
#
# COMPACT_ATOMS: atom_id res chain seq x y z
N MET A 1 -17.39 -11.13 48.45
CA MET A 1 -17.91 -11.43 47.10
C MET A 1 -16.98 -10.73 46.13
N ALA A 2 -16.34 -11.50 45.25
CA ALA A 2 -15.22 -11.05 44.43
C ALA A 2 -15.69 -10.06 43.34
N ASP A 3 -15.06 -8.89 43.29
CA ASP A 3 -15.19 -7.94 42.19
C ASP A 3 -14.52 -8.52 40.94
N THR A 4 -15.32 -9.15 40.09
CA THR A 4 -14.97 -9.48 38.71
C THR A 4 -14.78 -8.18 37.94
N LYS A 5 -13.57 -7.63 37.92
CA LYS A 5 -13.20 -6.55 36.99
C LYS A 5 -13.31 -7.08 35.57
N SER A 6 -14.39 -6.69 34.91
CA SER A 6 -14.65 -6.91 33.49
C SER A 6 -13.46 -6.42 32.67
N LYS A 7 -12.83 -7.31 31.88
CA LYS A 7 -11.89 -6.94 30.81
C LYS A 7 -12.64 -6.03 29.85
N ALA A 8 -12.30 -4.74 29.83
CA ALA A 8 -12.87 -3.80 28.87
C ALA A 8 -12.60 -4.31 27.45
N PRO A 9 -13.60 -4.28 26.55
CA PRO A 9 -13.40 -4.69 25.16
C PRO A 9 -12.43 -3.70 24.53
N VAL A 10 -11.31 -4.21 24.01
CA VAL A 10 -10.41 -3.42 23.16
C VAL A 10 -11.25 -2.93 21.99
N SER A 11 -11.59 -1.65 21.96
CA SER A 11 -12.31 -1.07 20.83
C SER A 11 -11.43 -1.27 19.61
N THR A 12 -11.85 -2.12 18.67
CA THR A 12 -11.17 -2.29 17.40
C THR A 12 -11.46 -1.07 16.54
N GLN A 13 -10.85 0.06 16.88
CA GLN A 13 -10.77 1.18 15.96
C GLN A 13 -9.99 0.68 14.75
N THR A 14 -10.51 0.95 13.56
CA THR A 14 -9.87 0.58 12.30
C THR A 14 -9.58 1.84 11.50
N ASN A 15 -8.55 1.82 10.66
CA ASN A 15 -8.39 2.88 9.67
C ASN A 15 -9.53 2.84 8.63
N ALA A 16 -9.56 3.81 7.71
CA ALA A 16 -10.58 3.92 6.65
C ALA A 16 -10.68 2.66 5.75
N ARG A 17 -9.67 1.78 5.79
CA ARG A 17 -9.58 0.54 5.00
C ARG A 17 -9.74 -0.73 5.82
N GLY A 18 -10.12 -0.62 7.09
CA GLY A 18 -10.39 -1.76 7.95
C GLY A 18 -9.17 -2.38 8.63
N ILE A 19 -7.99 -1.74 8.54
CA ILE A 19 -6.79 -2.21 9.26
C ILE A 19 -6.98 -1.91 10.75
N PRO A 20 -6.92 -2.93 11.64
CA PRO A 20 -7.07 -2.72 13.08
C PRO A 20 -5.96 -1.81 13.64
N VAL A 21 -6.35 -0.91 14.54
CA VAL A 21 -5.42 -0.09 15.33
C VAL A 21 -4.79 -0.93 16.43
N ALA A 22 -3.50 -0.74 16.65
CA ALA A 22 -2.76 -1.41 17.71
C ALA A 22 -3.25 -0.93 19.09
N PRO A 23 -3.36 -1.83 20.08
CA PRO A 23 -3.70 -1.42 21.43
C PRO A 23 -2.59 -0.53 22.01
N PHE A 24 -2.95 0.70 22.37
CA PHE A 24 -2.04 1.59 23.07
C PHE A 24 -1.93 1.18 24.55
N VAL A 25 -0.71 0.88 24.99
CA VAL A 25 -0.42 0.45 26.37
C VAL A 25 0.12 1.64 27.15
N ASP A 26 -0.77 2.47 27.70
CA ASP A 26 -0.39 3.60 28.56
C ASP A 26 0.22 3.14 29.87
N ASN A 27 -0.54 2.36 30.65
CA ASN A 27 -0.06 1.74 31.89
C ASN A 27 0.08 0.23 31.69
N VAL A 28 1.30 -0.27 31.85
CA VAL A 28 1.61 -1.70 31.73
C VAL A 28 0.84 -2.55 32.75
N SER A 29 0.54 -1.98 33.93
CA SER A 29 -0.24 -2.61 34.99
C SER A 29 -1.67 -2.96 34.59
N ASP A 30 -2.22 -2.26 33.59
CA ASP A 30 -3.60 -2.47 33.12
C ASP A 30 -3.69 -3.68 32.19
N TYR A 31 -2.57 -4.10 31.61
CA TYR A 31 -2.47 -5.24 30.69
C TYR A 31 -1.80 -6.46 31.34
N VAL A 32 -0.89 -6.23 32.28
CA VAL A 32 -0.13 -7.27 32.97
C VAL A 32 -0.24 -7.02 34.47
N SER A 33 -1.13 -7.78 35.12
CA SER A 33 -1.36 -7.69 36.56
C SER A 33 -0.48 -8.67 37.35
N SER A 34 -0.06 -9.77 36.70
CA SER A 34 0.78 -10.81 37.29
C SER A 34 1.91 -11.23 36.34
N ARG A 35 2.94 -11.91 36.86
CA ARG A 35 4.06 -12.40 36.04
C ARG A 35 3.62 -13.47 35.03
N GLU A 36 2.55 -14.21 35.33
CA GLU A 36 1.98 -15.22 34.44
C GLU A 36 1.36 -14.59 33.17
N ASP A 37 0.95 -13.32 33.24
CA ASP A 37 0.34 -12.60 32.13
C ASP A 37 1.36 -11.97 31.16
N VAL A 38 2.63 -11.88 31.56
CA VAL A 38 3.71 -11.25 30.75
C VAL A 38 3.92 -12.00 29.45
N GLU A 39 4.18 -13.31 29.53
CA GLU A 39 4.56 -14.12 28.38
C GLU A 39 3.43 -14.27 27.35
N PRO A 40 2.16 -14.52 27.75
CA PRO A 40 1.01 -14.47 26.84
C PRO A 40 0.84 -13.11 26.16
N THR A 41 1.04 -12.00 26.89
CA THR A 41 0.91 -10.64 26.34
C THR A 41 1.99 -10.34 25.31
N LEU A 42 3.25 -10.68 25.62
CA LEU A 42 4.37 -10.53 24.68
C LEU A 42 4.15 -11.36 23.40
N ARG A 43 3.64 -12.60 23.54
CA ARG A 43 3.31 -13.45 22.39
C ARG A 43 2.22 -12.82 21.52
N SER A 44 1.16 -12.29 22.12
CA SER A 44 0.09 -11.58 21.42
C SER A 44 0.61 -10.36 20.65
N PHE A 45 1.51 -9.58 21.25
CA PHE A 45 2.11 -8.42 20.57
C PHE A 45 3.00 -8.83 19.41
N GLN A 46 3.81 -9.88 19.56
CA GLN A 46 4.62 -10.44 18.47
C GLN A 46 3.75 -10.95 17.31
N GLU A 47 2.63 -11.62 17.61
CA GLU A 47 1.67 -12.05 16.59
C GLU A 47 1.07 -10.85 15.84
N MET A 48 0.71 -9.77 16.53
CA MET A 48 0.19 -8.56 15.89
C MET A 48 1.24 -7.84 15.04
N ILE A 49 2.48 -7.71 15.53
CA ILE A 49 3.60 -7.16 14.74
C ILE A 49 3.79 -7.97 13.46
N SER A 50 3.78 -9.30 13.55
CA SER A 50 3.93 -10.19 12.40
C SER A 50 2.82 -9.97 11.36
N LYS A 51 1.57 -9.75 11.81
CA LYS A 51 0.44 -9.42 10.94
C LYS A 51 0.62 -8.07 10.26
N TYR A 52 1.03 -7.04 10.99
CA TYR A 52 1.27 -5.72 10.41
C TYR A 52 2.42 -5.74 9.39
N GLN A 53 3.53 -6.41 9.69
CA GLN A 53 4.65 -6.58 8.76
C GLN A 53 4.22 -7.30 7.47
N PHE A 54 3.40 -8.35 7.59
CA PHE A 54 2.85 -9.02 6.42
C PHE A 54 2.00 -8.08 5.56
N MET A 55 1.15 -7.26 6.19
CA MET A 55 0.33 -6.26 5.50
C MET A 55 1.19 -5.15 4.87
N GLU A 56 2.27 -4.73 5.54
CA GLU A 56 3.21 -3.72 5.05
C GLU A 56 3.90 -4.20 3.77
N VAL A 57 4.49 -5.40 3.79
CA VAL A 57 5.17 -5.98 2.62
C VAL A 57 4.21 -6.12 1.44
N ASN A 58 2.98 -6.56 1.68
CA ASN A 58 1.98 -6.69 0.60
C ASN A 58 1.56 -5.33 0.03
N THR A 59 1.34 -4.34 0.90
CA THR A 59 0.98 -2.98 0.49
C THR A 59 2.12 -2.32 -0.26
N GLN A 60 3.37 -2.54 0.18
CA GLN A 60 4.57 -2.04 -0.47
C GLN A 60 4.74 -2.62 -1.88
N ARG A 61 4.57 -3.93 -2.05
CA ARG A 61 4.61 -4.59 -3.36
C ARG A 61 3.55 -4.04 -4.30
N ARG A 62 2.32 -3.86 -3.82
CA ARG A 62 1.23 -3.25 -4.60
C ARG A 62 1.56 -1.82 -5.01
N GLY A 63 2.05 -1.00 -4.08
CA GLY A 63 2.47 0.37 -4.35
C GLY A 63 3.63 0.46 -5.36
N GLN A 64 4.61 -0.45 -5.27
CA GLN A 64 5.69 -0.52 -6.26
C GLN A 64 5.16 -0.81 -7.67
N GLY A 65 4.29 -1.82 -7.82
CA GLY A 65 3.69 -2.14 -9.12
C GLY A 65 2.86 -1.00 -9.71
N LEU A 66 2.24 -0.15 -8.87
CA LEU A 66 1.55 1.07 -9.33
C LEU A 66 2.54 2.16 -9.77
N ARG A 67 3.62 2.39 -9.03
CA ARG A 67 4.67 3.37 -9.39
C ARG A 67 5.36 3.03 -10.70
N GLU A 68 5.50 1.74 -11.01
CA GLU A 68 6.06 1.28 -12.29
C GLU A 68 5.07 1.51 -13.44
N LYS A 69 3.77 1.28 -13.23
CA LYS A 69 2.73 1.36 -14.28
C LYS A 69 2.23 2.77 -14.58
N ILE A 70 2.13 3.64 -13.59
CA ILE A 70 1.58 5.00 -13.76
C ILE A 70 2.30 5.77 -14.88
N PRO A 71 3.65 5.80 -14.95
CA PRO A 71 4.37 6.46 -16.03
C PRO A 71 4.03 5.92 -17.42
N ASP A 72 3.80 4.61 -17.54
CA ASP A 72 3.44 3.99 -18.83
C ASP A 72 2.02 4.40 -19.26
N ILE A 73 1.07 4.45 -18.32
CA ILE A 73 -0.29 4.94 -18.57
C ILE A 73 -0.27 6.41 -18.97
N GLN A 74 0.52 7.24 -18.28
CA GLN A 74 0.69 8.66 -18.59
C GLN A 74 1.25 8.88 -19.99
N LYS A 75 2.36 8.21 -20.34
CA LYS A 75 2.94 8.29 -21.70
C LYS A 75 1.96 7.86 -22.78
N THR A 76 1.20 6.80 -22.53
CA THR A 76 0.18 6.31 -23.48
C THR A 76 -0.94 7.34 -23.66
N LEU A 77 -1.43 7.93 -22.57
CA LEU A 77 -2.45 8.98 -22.61
C LEU A 77 -1.94 10.24 -23.32
N GLU A 78 -0.70 10.66 -23.05
CA GLU A 78 -0.05 11.78 -23.75
C GLU A 78 0.03 11.55 -25.26
N MET A 79 0.37 10.33 -25.68
CA MET A 79 0.41 9.98 -27.10
C MET A 79 -0.98 10.05 -27.75
N VAL A 80 -2.02 9.52 -27.09
CA VAL A 80 -3.40 9.62 -27.60
C VAL A 80 -3.84 11.08 -27.74
N ARG A 81 -3.54 11.91 -26.74
CA ARG A 81 -3.80 13.37 -26.79
C ARG A 81 -3.03 14.05 -27.90
N PHE A 82 -1.77 13.69 -28.10
CA PHE A 82 -0.94 14.22 -29.18
C PHE A 82 -1.53 13.90 -30.56
N LEU A 83 -1.94 12.65 -30.79
CA LEU A 83 -2.59 12.23 -32.04
C LEU A 83 -3.91 12.98 -32.27
N LYS A 84 -4.73 13.12 -31.24
CA LYS A 84 -5.99 13.86 -31.30
C LYS A 84 -5.79 15.36 -31.59
N MET A 85 -4.83 16.00 -30.93
CA MET A 85 -4.50 17.41 -31.16
C MET A 85 -4.03 17.63 -32.61
N ARG A 86 -3.18 16.74 -33.13
CA ARG A 86 -2.67 16.82 -34.50
C ARG A 86 -3.76 16.65 -35.56
N LYS A 87 -4.74 15.78 -35.28
CA LYS A 87 -5.94 15.64 -36.12
C LYS A 87 -6.77 16.93 -36.16
N GLN A 88 -6.97 17.56 -35.00
CA GLN A 88 -7.76 18.79 -34.90
C GLN A 88 -7.06 20.01 -35.53
N SER A 89 -5.73 20.06 -35.51
CA SER A 89 -4.98 21.18 -36.09
C SER A 89 -5.04 21.26 -37.61
N SER A 90 -5.74 20.33 -38.29
CA SER A 90 -5.88 20.27 -39.76
C SER A 90 -4.55 20.40 -40.50
N SER A 91 -3.46 20.00 -39.84
CA SER A 91 -2.16 19.90 -40.47
C SER A 91 -2.19 18.63 -41.31
N ASP A 92 -2.45 18.77 -42.60
CA ASP A 92 -2.40 17.70 -43.62
C ASP A 92 -0.98 17.13 -43.81
N ALA A 93 -0.10 17.37 -42.84
CA ALA A 93 1.27 16.92 -42.82
C ALA A 93 1.33 15.58 -42.12
N ASP A 94 1.83 14.58 -42.84
CA ASP A 94 2.12 13.26 -42.30
C ASP A 94 3.02 13.33 -41.05
N LEU A 95 2.73 12.47 -40.08
CA LEU A 95 3.59 12.22 -38.93
C LEU A 95 4.75 11.34 -39.37
N GLU A 96 5.91 11.97 -39.60
CA GLU A 96 7.16 11.25 -39.66
C GLU A 96 7.58 10.81 -38.26
N THR A 97 7.71 9.50 -38.06
CA THR A 97 8.16 8.92 -36.80
C THR A 97 9.02 7.67 -37.05
N ASN A 98 9.80 7.29 -36.03
CA ASN A 98 10.60 6.08 -36.06
C ASN A 98 9.86 5.00 -35.25
N PHE A 99 9.34 3.99 -35.94
CA PHE A 99 8.69 2.85 -35.31
C PHE A 99 9.73 1.83 -34.86
N GLU A 100 9.61 1.41 -33.60
CA GLU A 100 10.41 0.33 -33.04
C GLU A 100 9.95 -1.01 -33.63
N LEU A 101 10.85 -1.71 -34.32
CA LEU A 101 10.67 -3.08 -34.82
C LEU A 101 11.28 -4.11 -33.85
N ASN A 102 12.33 -3.69 -33.15
CA ASN A 102 13.07 -4.42 -32.11
C ASN A 102 13.81 -3.39 -31.24
N ASP A 103 14.27 -3.75 -30.05
CA ASP A 103 14.91 -2.87 -29.06
C ASP A 103 16.01 -1.95 -29.65
N THR A 104 16.73 -2.43 -30.68
CA THR A 104 17.79 -1.68 -31.38
C THR A 104 17.52 -1.44 -32.86
N LEU A 105 16.31 -1.72 -33.36
CA LEU A 105 15.96 -1.60 -34.76
C LEU A 105 14.72 -0.73 -34.93
N TYR A 106 14.89 0.40 -35.63
CA TYR A 106 13.83 1.36 -35.89
C TYR A 106 13.64 1.55 -37.39
N ALA A 107 12.39 1.70 -37.81
CA ALA A 107 12.02 2.05 -39.17
C ALA A 107 11.39 3.44 -39.21
N ARG A 108 11.93 4.31 -40.08
CA ARG A 108 11.31 5.60 -40.36
C ARG A 108 10.08 5.40 -41.22
N ALA A 109 8.93 5.90 -40.78
CA ALA A 109 7.70 5.88 -41.56
C ALA A 109 6.96 7.21 -41.46
N SER A 110 6.18 7.50 -42.50
CA SER A 110 5.29 8.65 -42.62
C SER A 110 3.86 8.15 -42.42
N VAL A 111 3.12 8.70 -41.47
CA VAL A 111 1.75 8.29 -41.16
C VAL A 111 0.78 9.44 -41.41
N SER A 112 -0.19 9.23 -42.29
CA SER A 112 -1.29 10.16 -42.50
C SER A 112 -2.13 10.26 -41.23
N THR A 113 -2.15 11.44 -40.61
CA THR A 113 -2.97 11.68 -39.42
C THR A 113 -4.45 11.90 -39.73
N ALA A 114 -4.80 12.07 -41.01
CA ALA A 114 -6.19 12.17 -41.46
C ALA A 114 -6.93 10.83 -41.29
N ASP A 115 -6.22 9.71 -41.48
CA ASP A 115 -6.81 8.36 -41.45
C ASP A 115 -6.77 7.72 -40.06
N MET A 116 -6.19 8.40 -39.06
CA MET A 116 -6.14 7.92 -37.68
C MET A 116 -7.43 8.27 -36.92
N GLU A 117 -8.33 7.30 -36.85
CA GLU A 117 -9.57 7.40 -36.06
C GLU A 117 -9.51 6.63 -34.74
N GLU A 118 -8.70 5.56 -34.72
CA GLU A 118 -8.63 4.60 -33.63
C GLU A 118 -7.18 4.25 -33.25
N VAL A 119 -7.01 3.80 -32.02
CA VAL A 119 -5.75 3.27 -31.47
C VAL A 119 -5.96 1.86 -30.95
N TYR A 120 -4.95 1.02 -31.11
CA TYR A 120 -4.98 -0.36 -30.65
C TYR A 120 -4.33 -0.45 -29.27
N LEU A 121 -5.10 -0.87 -28.27
CA LEU A 121 -4.64 -0.96 -26.88
C LEU A 121 -4.56 -2.42 -26.44
N TRP A 122 -3.44 -2.79 -25.83
CA TRP A 122 -3.24 -4.11 -25.25
C TRP A 122 -3.84 -4.18 -23.85
N LEU A 123 -4.85 -5.04 -23.68
CA LEU A 123 -5.58 -5.18 -22.41
C LEU A 123 -5.01 -6.30 -21.51
N GLY A 124 -4.05 -7.05 -22.02
CA GLY A 124 -3.52 -8.26 -21.37
C GLY A 124 -4.21 -9.53 -21.84
N ALA A 125 -3.79 -10.68 -21.30
CA ALA A 125 -4.35 -11.99 -21.63
C ALA A 125 -4.42 -12.31 -23.15
N ASN A 126 -3.45 -11.81 -23.92
CA ASN A 126 -3.40 -11.92 -25.39
C ASN A 126 -4.55 -11.22 -26.13
N VAL A 127 -5.13 -10.17 -25.52
CA VAL A 127 -6.23 -9.40 -26.09
C VAL A 127 -5.78 -7.97 -26.39
N MET A 128 -6.00 -7.55 -27.64
CA MET A 128 -5.84 -6.19 -28.13
C MET A 128 -7.16 -5.74 -28.74
N LEU A 129 -7.61 -4.52 -28.44
CA LEU A 129 -8.83 -3.94 -29.01
C LEU A 129 -8.54 -2.56 -29.61
N ALA A 130 -9.26 -2.25 -30.69
CA ALA A 130 -9.28 -0.92 -31.27
C ALA A 130 -10.26 -0.03 -30.50
N TYR A 131 -9.83 1.18 -30.17
CA TYR A 131 -10.62 2.20 -29.50
C TYR A 131 -10.55 3.51 -30.30
N PRO A 132 -11.68 4.17 -30.55
CA PRO A 132 -11.67 5.55 -31.04
C PRO A 132 -10.83 6.45 -30.13
N LEU A 133 -10.16 7.45 -30.70
CA LEU A 133 -9.26 8.35 -29.95
C LEU A 133 -9.92 8.97 -28.70
N ASP A 134 -11.20 9.36 -28.80
CA ASP A 134 -11.95 9.96 -27.69
C ASP A 134 -12.22 8.95 -26.57
N GLU A 135 -12.62 7.72 -26.91
CA GLU A 135 -12.88 6.67 -25.93
C GLU A 135 -11.58 6.20 -25.27
N ALA A 136 -10.49 6.10 -26.05
CA ALA A 136 -9.17 5.78 -25.53
C ALA A 136 -8.68 6.84 -24.53
N GLU A 137 -8.88 8.14 -24.83
CA GLU A 137 -8.51 9.23 -23.92
C GLU A 137 -9.29 9.14 -22.61
N THR A 138 -10.62 8.97 -22.67
CA THR A 138 -11.46 8.83 -21.48
C THR A 138 -11.05 7.61 -20.65
N MET A 139 -10.93 6.45 -21.28
CA MET A 139 -10.57 5.20 -20.59
C MET A 139 -9.19 5.26 -19.94
N LEU A 140 -8.18 5.81 -20.63
CA LEU A 140 -6.84 5.98 -20.08
C LEU A 140 -6.80 7.02 -18.96
N SER A 141 -7.59 8.09 -19.05
CA SER A 141 -7.69 9.11 -18.00
C SER A 141 -8.33 8.55 -16.72
N GLU A 142 -9.44 7.81 -16.84
CA GLU A 142 -10.09 7.14 -15.71
C GLU A 142 -9.18 6.10 -15.06
N LYS A 143 -8.45 5.31 -15.87
CA LYS A 143 -7.47 4.35 -15.36
C LYS A 143 -6.30 5.02 -14.65
N LEU A 144 -5.83 6.16 -15.16
CA LEU A 144 -4.77 6.94 -14.52
C LEU A 144 -5.22 7.44 -13.15
N GLU A 145 -6.38 8.07 -13.08
CA GLU A 145 -6.95 8.59 -11.82
C GLU A 145 -7.16 7.46 -10.79
N ALA A 146 -7.70 6.31 -11.23
CA ALA A 146 -7.86 5.14 -10.36
C ALA A 146 -6.52 4.59 -9.87
N ALA A 147 -5.49 4.55 -10.73
CA ALA A 147 -4.16 4.08 -10.36
C ALA A 147 -3.46 5.04 -9.38
N GLU A 148 -3.56 6.36 -9.60
CA GLU A 148 -3.03 7.40 -8.72
C GLU A 148 -3.73 7.39 -7.36
N SER A 149 -5.07 7.31 -7.34
CA SER A 149 -5.84 7.16 -6.12
C SER A 149 -5.46 5.87 -5.37
N SER A 150 -5.29 4.75 -6.08
CA SER A 150 -4.84 3.50 -5.46
C SER A 150 -3.41 3.60 -4.91
N LEU A 151 -2.52 4.37 -5.54
CA LEU A 151 -1.16 4.58 -5.06
C LEU A 151 -1.17 5.43 -3.79
N PHE A 152 -1.88 6.57 -3.80
CA PHE A 152 -2.05 7.44 -2.65
C PHE A 152 -2.58 6.65 -1.45
N ASN A 153 -3.62 5.85 -1.69
CA ASN A 153 -4.15 4.93 -0.71
C ASN A 153 -3.04 4.01 -0.15
N CYS A 154 -2.25 3.34 -1.00
CA CYS A 154 -1.16 2.47 -0.54
C CYS A 154 -0.15 3.21 0.34
N GLU A 155 0.17 4.46 0.02
CA GLU A 155 1.10 5.29 0.80
C GLU A 155 0.55 5.61 2.19
N GLU A 156 -0.73 5.99 2.29
CA GLU A 156 -1.38 6.21 3.59
C GLU A 156 -1.41 4.95 4.47
N ASP A 157 -1.73 3.79 3.88
CA ASP A 157 -1.72 2.53 4.65
C ASP A 157 -0.31 2.15 5.09
N LEU A 158 0.71 2.39 4.26
CA LEU A 158 2.09 2.11 4.63
C LEU A 158 2.51 2.96 5.83
N GLU A 159 2.14 4.23 5.84
CA GLU A 159 2.42 5.11 6.98
C GLU A 159 1.69 4.62 8.23
N PHE A 160 0.39 4.35 8.11
CA PHE A 160 -0.40 3.80 9.21
C PHE A 160 0.21 2.50 9.78
N LEU A 161 0.61 1.57 8.91
CA LEU A 161 1.21 0.29 9.33
C LEU A 161 2.54 0.48 10.06
N ARG A 162 3.39 1.42 9.63
CA ARG A 162 4.64 1.76 10.32
C ARG A 162 4.39 2.35 11.70
N GLU A 163 3.40 3.23 11.83
CA GLU A 163 2.98 3.77 13.12
C GLU A 163 2.48 2.66 14.06
N GLN A 164 1.67 1.71 13.55
CA GLN A 164 1.16 0.60 14.35
C GLN A 164 2.29 -0.34 14.81
N ILE A 165 3.23 -0.67 13.93
CA ILE A 165 4.41 -1.49 14.27
C ILE A 165 5.21 -0.80 15.37
N THR A 166 5.54 0.49 15.19
CA THR A 166 6.28 1.28 16.18
C THR A 166 5.57 1.32 17.53
N THR A 167 4.25 1.49 17.52
CA THR A 167 3.42 1.53 18.74
C THR A 167 3.50 0.21 19.51
N LEU A 168 3.38 -0.92 18.80
CA LEU A 168 3.51 -2.25 19.41
C LEU A 168 4.92 -2.57 19.88
N GLU A 169 5.95 -2.13 19.17
CA GLU A 169 7.34 -2.31 19.59
C GLU A 169 7.62 -1.57 20.91
N VAL A 170 7.14 -0.33 21.03
CA VAL A 170 7.20 0.44 22.29
C VAL A 170 6.42 -0.26 23.39
N ALA A 171 5.20 -0.74 23.12
CA ALA A 171 4.40 -1.49 24.07
C ALA A 171 5.11 -2.78 24.55
N THR A 172 5.73 -3.51 23.63
CA THR A 172 6.52 -4.72 23.92
C THR A 172 7.70 -4.38 24.83
N ALA A 173 8.43 -3.30 24.54
CA ALA A 173 9.54 -2.84 25.38
C ALA A 173 9.07 -2.43 26.80
N ARG A 174 7.91 -1.78 26.91
CA ARG A 174 7.31 -1.40 28.20
C ARG A 174 6.99 -2.64 29.05
N VAL A 175 6.38 -3.67 28.45
CA VAL A 175 6.09 -4.95 29.13
C VAL A 175 7.38 -5.66 29.57
N TYR A 176 8.39 -5.71 28.70
CA TYR A 176 9.68 -6.32 29.03
C TYR A 176 10.38 -5.58 30.19
N ASN A 177 10.40 -4.24 30.17
CA ASN A 177 10.97 -3.43 31.23
C ASN A 177 10.25 -3.66 32.57
N TRP A 178 8.92 -3.77 32.55
CA TRP A 178 8.13 -4.09 33.74
C TRP A 178 8.50 -5.46 34.32
N ASP A 179 8.60 -6.51 33.49
CA ASP A 179 8.98 -7.86 33.94
C ASP A 179 10.39 -7.86 34.56
N VAL A 180 11.36 -7.16 33.96
CA VAL A 180 12.70 -7.01 34.53
C VAL A 180 12.67 -6.32 35.89
N VAL A 181 11.87 -5.27 36.06
CA VAL A 181 11.72 -4.58 37.35
C VAL A 181 11.09 -5.49 38.40
N GLN A 182 10.05 -6.25 38.05
CA GLN A 182 9.43 -7.20 38.98
C GLN A 182 10.39 -8.31 39.39
N ARG A 183 11.13 -8.92 38.45
CA ARG A 183 12.15 -9.93 38.74
C ARG A 183 13.26 -9.40 39.66
N ARG A 184 13.65 -8.13 39.53
CA ARG A 184 14.64 -7.50 40.42
C ARG A 184 14.07 -7.28 41.83
N LYS A 185 12.79 -6.88 41.94
CA LYS A 185 12.11 -6.75 43.23
C LYS A 185 11.97 -8.10 43.94
N ASP A 186 11.52 -9.13 43.24
CA ASP A 186 11.36 -10.48 43.81
C ASP A 186 12.69 -11.04 44.36
N LYS A 187 13.79 -10.81 43.63
CA LYS A 187 15.15 -11.15 44.06
C LYS A 187 15.62 -10.36 45.29
N ALA A 188 15.31 -9.07 45.35
CA ALA A 188 15.66 -8.21 46.48
C ALA A 188 14.83 -8.52 47.74
N GLU A 189 13.59 -8.98 47.57
CA GLU A 189 12.68 -9.39 48.65
C GLU A 189 12.92 -10.84 49.11
N GLY A 190 13.88 -11.57 48.52
CA GLY A 190 14.22 -12.93 48.92
C GLY A 190 13.12 -13.96 48.64
N LYS A 191 12.14 -13.63 47.79
CA LYS A 191 11.03 -14.54 47.43
C LYS A 191 11.42 -15.66 46.47
N ASP A 192 12.67 -15.70 46.01
CA ASP A 192 13.28 -16.89 45.39
C ASP A 192 13.58 -17.96 46.47
N THR A 193 12.56 -18.49 47.13
CA THR A 193 12.64 -19.75 47.90
C THR A 193 11.34 -20.54 47.80
N LYS A 194 11.10 -21.15 46.64
CA LYS A 194 10.83 -22.59 46.44
C LYS A 194 10.37 -22.87 45.01
#